data_AF-A0A8I1XXN1-F1
#
_entry.id   AF-A0A8I1XXN1-F1
#
_cell.length_a   1.000
_cell.length_b   1.000
_cell.length_c   1.000
_cell.angle_alpha   90.00
_cell.angle_beta   90.00
_cell.angle_gamma   90.00
#
_symmetry.space_group_name_H-M   'P 1'
#
loop_
_entity.id
_entity.type
_entity.pdbx_description
1 polymer ?
#
loop_
_entity_poly.entity_id
_entity_poly.type
_entity_poly.pdbx_seq_one_letter_code
_entity_poly.pdbx_strand_id
1 'polypeptide(L)'
;MSIINEIKAYLPQIIEFIDLADKYYKEVIEENKNRDSIYQEMSSKLKSWEYRNLLLLESLMYIGQSDFIDRSDYTTDYDYYRDIEAIRGHSYTPEKALNNMYNYLHDLNQYTSPAGHMLEKLLLSRYLKQGLDVLRIKRIEEFSSK
;
A
#
# COMPACT_ATOMS: atom_id res chain seq x y z
N MET A 1 0.07 0.40 -20.53
CA MET A 1 1.14 0.33 -19.51
C MET A 1 0.65 -0.62 -18.42
N SER A 2 1.51 -1.47 -17.85
CA SER A 2 1.10 -2.35 -16.75
C SER A 2 0.82 -1.52 -15.49
N ILE A 3 -0.22 -1.86 -14.75
CA ILE A 3 -0.58 -1.20 -13.48
C ILE A 3 0.55 -1.30 -12.44
N ILE A 4 1.37 -2.36 -12.49
CA ILE A 4 2.59 -2.50 -11.68
C ILE A 4 3.61 -1.43 -12.05
N ASN A 5 3.78 -1.15 -13.34
CA ASN A 5 4.72 -0.12 -13.81
C ASN A 5 4.24 1.29 -13.46
N GLU A 6 2.92 1.50 -13.39
CA GLU A 6 2.35 2.74 -12.86
C GLU A 6 2.71 2.91 -11.37
N ILE A 7 2.50 1.88 -10.52
CA ILE A 7 2.92 1.98 -9.11
C ILE A 7 4.42 2.22 -8.97
N LYS A 8 5.26 1.57 -9.78
CA LYS A 8 6.71 1.82 -9.77
C LYS A 8 7.06 3.26 -10.11
N ALA A 9 6.38 3.86 -11.08
CA ALA A 9 6.64 5.25 -11.47
C ALA A 9 6.38 6.25 -10.31
N TYR A 10 5.48 5.90 -9.39
CA TYR A 10 5.16 6.72 -8.20
C TYR A 10 5.77 6.18 -6.90
N LEU A 11 6.64 5.16 -6.97
CA LEU A 11 7.23 4.51 -5.79
C LEU A 11 7.90 5.51 -4.83
N PRO A 12 8.67 6.52 -5.28
CA PRO A 12 9.25 7.51 -4.37
C PRO A 12 8.19 8.25 -3.55
N GLN A 13 7.09 8.67 -4.20
CA GLN A 13 5.99 9.38 -3.53
C GLN A 13 5.26 8.47 -2.53
N ILE A 14 5.09 7.20 -2.87
CA ILE A 14 4.51 6.18 -1.98
C ILE A 14 5.39 5.97 -0.75
N ILE A 15 6.70 5.85 -0.92
CA ILE A 15 7.65 5.68 0.19
C ILE A 15 7.60 6.88 1.12
N GLU A 16 7.67 8.10 0.60
CA GLU A 16 7.56 9.29 1.44
C GLU A 16 6.22 9.39 2.18
N PHE A 17 5.12 8.92 1.57
CA PHE A 17 3.82 8.87 2.23
C PHE A 17 3.77 7.79 3.32
N ILE A 18 4.40 6.64 3.11
CA ILE A 18 4.56 5.59 4.11
C ILE A 18 5.33 6.13 5.32
N ASP A 19 6.42 6.86 5.12
CA ASP A 19 7.22 7.44 6.22
C ASP A 19 6.39 8.44 7.04
N LEU A 20 5.55 9.24 6.37
CA LEU A 20 4.63 10.15 7.03
C LEU A 20 3.54 9.41 7.82
N ALA A 21 3.03 8.29 7.29
CA ALA A 21 2.07 7.45 7.99
C ALA A 21 2.69 6.71 9.20
N ASP A 22 3.96 6.30 9.13
CA ASP A 22 4.69 5.76 10.28
C ASP A 22 4.89 6.82 11.36
N LYS A 23 5.26 8.05 10.95
CA LYS A 23 5.38 9.18 11.87
C LYS A 23 4.05 9.46 12.57
N TYR A 24 2.94 9.46 11.82
CA TYR A 24 1.61 9.60 12.39
C TYR A 24 1.32 8.52 13.44
N TYR A 25 1.56 7.26 13.11
CA TYR A 25 1.34 6.15 14.04
C TYR A 25 2.16 6.33 15.32
N LYS A 26 3.47 6.57 15.19
CA LYS A 26 4.36 6.74 16.34
C LYS A 26 3.96 7.94 17.20
N GLU A 27 3.83 9.11 16.60
CA GLU A 27 3.61 10.35 17.36
C GLU A 27 2.20 10.45 17.94
N VAL A 28 1.18 10.03 17.18
CA VAL A 28 -0.22 10.19 17.58
C VAL A 28 -0.71 9.00 18.39
N ILE A 29 -0.37 7.77 17.98
CA ILE A 29 -0.90 6.55 18.62
C ILE A 29 -0.01 6.12 19.78
N GLU A 30 1.31 6.06 19.59
CA GLU A 30 2.22 5.58 20.65
C GLU A 30 2.59 6.69 21.65
N GLU A 31 2.82 7.92 21.18
CA GLU A 31 3.25 9.05 22.01
C GLU A 31 2.10 9.99 22.43
N ASN A 32 0.86 9.72 22.01
CA ASN A 32 -0.35 10.49 22.34
C ASN A 32 -0.24 12.01 22.06
N LYS A 33 0.46 12.39 21.00
CA LYS A 33 0.58 13.79 20.56
C LYS A 33 -0.66 14.26 19.79
N ASN A 34 -0.80 15.58 19.65
CA ASN A 34 -1.88 16.18 18.87
C ASN A 34 -1.85 15.68 17.41
N ARG A 35 -2.96 15.08 16.97
CA ARG A 35 -3.12 14.47 15.64
C ARG A 35 -3.28 15.48 14.50
N ASP A 36 -3.69 16.71 14.80
CA ASP A 36 -4.21 17.63 13.79
C ASP A 36 -3.13 18.05 12.78
N SER A 37 -1.90 18.34 13.24
CA SER A 37 -0.83 18.79 12.34
C SER A 37 -0.41 17.70 11.35
N ILE A 38 -0.20 16.46 11.83
CA ILE A 38 0.25 15.34 11.00
C ILE A 38 -0.89 14.87 10.08
N TYR A 39 -2.13 14.83 10.58
CA TYR A 39 -3.29 14.50 9.74
C TYR A 39 -3.48 15.51 8.60
N GLN A 40 -3.33 16.81 8.88
CA GLN A 40 -3.40 17.85 7.84
C GLN A 40 -2.27 17.70 6.82
N GLU A 41 -1.05 17.37 7.26
CA GLU A 41 0.08 17.10 6.38
C GLU A 41 -0.22 15.91 5.44
N MET A 42 -0.72 14.80 6.00
CA MET A 42 -1.11 13.61 5.22
C MET A 42 -2.24 13.91 4.24
N SER A 43 -3.28 14.63 4.68
CA SER A 43 -4.41 15.03 3.85
C SER A 43 -3.98 15.95 2.71
N SER A 44 -3.12 16.93 2.99
CA SER A 44 -2.57 17.84 1.99
C SER A 44 -1.76 17.09 0.93
N LYS A 45 -0.94 16.12 1.37
CA LYS A 45 -0.13 15.29 0.46
C LYS A 45 -0.99 14.44 -0.46
N LEU A 46 -2.07 13.82 0.05
CA LEU A 46 -2.99 13.06 -0.79
C LEU A 46 -3.81 13.94 -1.74
N LYS A 47 -4.17 15.16 -1.34
CA LYS A 47 -4.93 16.09 -2.21
C LYS A 47 -4.14 16.56 -3.43
N SER A 48 -2.81 16.52 -3.39
CA SER A 48 -1.98 16.88 -4.54
C SER A 48 -1.80 15.73 -5.54
N TRP A 49 -2.25 14.52 -5.20
CA TRP A 49 -2.12 13.36 -6.07
C TRP A 49 -3.28 13.27 -7.04
N GLU A 50 -2.99 12.82 -8.26
CA GLU A 50 -4.03 12.52 -9.23
C GLU A 50 -4.96 11.43 -8.71
N TYR A 51 -6.25 11.53 -9.03
CA TYR A 51 -7.27 10.59 -8.56
C TYR A 51 -6.92 9.14 -8.90
N ARG A 52 -6.35 8.88 -10.09
CA ARG A 52 -5.89 7.55 -10.47
C ARG A 52 -4.80 7.02 -9.52
N ASN A 53 -3.85 7.86 -9.12
CA ASN A 53 -2.78 7.48 -8.19
C ASN A 53 -3.32 7.23 -6.79
N LEU A 54 -4.35 7.97 -6.37
CA LEU A 54 -5.07 7.72 -5.13
C LEU A 54 -5.77 6.36 -5.14
N LEU A 55 -6.46 6.00 -6.23
CA LEU A 55 -7.06 4.68 -6.37
C LEU A 55 -6.02 3.55 -6.39
N LEU A 56 -4.86 3.77 -7.03
CA LEU A 56 -3.76 2.80 -7.00
C LEU A 56 -3.19 2.62 -5.59
N LEU A 57 -3.02 3.72 -4.84
CA LEU A 57 -2.55 3.68 -3.46
C LEU A 57 -3.57 2.99 -2.53
N GLU A 58 -4.85 3.29 -2.68
CA GLU A 58 -5.92 2.64 -1.92
C GLU A 58 -6.00 1.14 -2.26
N SER A 59 -5.86 0.78 -3.53
CA SER A 59 -5.80 -0.62 -3.97
C SER A 59 -4.61 -1.35 -3.34
N LEU A 60 -3.44 -0.72 -3.33
CA LEU A 60 -2.22 -1.23 -2.71
C LEU A 60 -2.44 -1.48 -1.21
N MET A 61 -3.06 -0.53 -0.51
CA MET A 61 -3.40 -0.66 0.91
C MET A 61 -4.36 -1.85 1.14
N TYR A 62 -5.42 -2.00 0.34
CA TYR A 62 -6.37 -3.10 0.50
C TYR A 62 -5.75 -4.47 0.21
N ILE A 63 -4.88 -4.56 -0.79
CA ILE A 63 -4.09 -5.77 -1.03
C ILE A 63 -3.30 -6.09 0.24
N GLY A 64 -2.51 -5.13 0.75
CA GLY A 64 -1.70 -5.35 1.94
C GLY A 64 -2.50 -5.60 3.23
N GLN A 65 -3.73 -5.09 3.33
CA GLN A 65 -4.64 -5.36 4.43
C GLN A 65 -5.26 -6.77 4.34
N SER A 66 -5.74 -7.16 3.16
CA SER A 66 -6.38 -8.47 2.93
C SER A 66 -5.37 -9.62 2.97
N ASP A 67 -4.10 -9.32 2.64
CA ASP A 67 -2.95 -10.23 2.65
C ASP A 67 -1.99 -9.95 3.79
N PHE A 68 -2.51 -9.49 4.93
CA PHE A 68 -1.66 -9.31 6.10
C PHE A 68 -1.22 -10.69 6.63
N ILE A 69 -0.02 -11.09 6.22
CA ILE A 69 0.75 -12.17 6.82
C ILE A 69 1.97 -11.48 7.42
N ASP A 70 2.12 -11.57 8.74
CA ASP A 70 3.18 -10.85 9.44
C ASP A 70 4.55 -11.35 8.95
N ARG A 71 5.34 -10.42 8.40
CA ARG A 71 6.68 -10.75 7.90
C ARG A 71 7.61 -11.16 9.04
N SER A 72 7.32 -10.80 10.30
CA SER A 72 8.12 -11.19 11.47
C SER A 72 8.20 -12.69 11.69
N ASP A 73 7.22 -13.44 11.17
CA ASP A 73 7.15 -14.90 11.34
C ASP A 73 8.09 -15.67 10.40
N TYR A 74 8.81 -14.95 9.52
CA TYR A 74 9.59 -15.54 8.45
C TYR A 74 11.07 -15.12 8.53
N THR A 75 11.97 -16.08 8.36
CA THR A 75 13.41 -15.80 8.32
C THR A 75 13.86 -15.41 6.91
N THR A 76 13.27 -16.04 5.90
CA THR A 76 13.62 -15.80 4.50
C THR A 76 12.40 -15.35 3.70
N ASP A 77 12.67 -14.61 2.63
CA ASP A 77 11.62 -14.18 1.74
C ASP A 77 11.03 -15.31 0.90
N TYR A 78 11.85 -16.33 0.64
CA TYR A 78 11.42 -17.50 -0.10
C TYR A 78 10.28 -18.23 0.64
N ASP A 79 10.45 -18.44 1.94
CA ASP A 79 9.44 -19.10 2.77
C ASP A 79 8.16 -18.26 2.87
N TYR A 80 8.32 -16.94 3.01
CA TYR A 80 7.20 -16.00 3.04
C TYR A 80 6.33 -16.06 1.78
N TYR A 81 6.96 -15.99 0.60
CA TYR A 81 6.23 -15.97 -0.66
C TYR A 81 5.66 -17.33 -1.05
N ARG A 82 6.32 -18.42 -0.68
CA ARG A 82 5.78 -19.77 -0.88
C ARG A 82 4.45 -19.93 -0.14
N ASP A 83 4.35 -19.43 1.09
CA ASP A 83 3.13 -19.55 1.88
C ASP A 83 2.02 -18.64 1.34
N ILE A 84 2.33 -17.43 0.86
CA ILE A 84 1.38 -16.59 0.11
C ILE A 84 0.83 -17.30 -1.13
N GLU A 85 1.72 -17.90 -1.94
CA GLU A 85 1.33 -18.65 -3.14
C GLU A 85 0.50 -19.89 -2.80
N ALA A 86 0.80 -20.56 -1.68
CA ALA A 86 0.05 -21.70 -1.19
C ALA A 86 -1.37 -21.32 -0.74
N ILE A 87 -1.53 -20.18 -0.05
CA ILE A 87 -2.84 -19.68 0.41
C ILE A 87 -3.73 -19.26 -0.77
N ARG A 88 -3.14 -18.62 -1.80
CA ARG A 88 -3.92 -18.07 -2.93
C ARG A 88 -3.99 -18.98 -4.16
N GLY A 89 -3.26 -20.10 -4.14
CA GLY A 89 -3.20 -21.08 -5.21
C GLY A 89 -2.39 -20.61 -6.43
N HIS A 90 -2.08 -21.55 -7.32
CA HIS A 90 -1.19 -21.34 -8.48
C HIS A 90 -1.69 -20.33 -9.53
N SER A 91 -2.93 -19.84 -9.42
CA SER A 91 -3.54 -18.87 -10.34
C SER A 91 -3.47 -17.42 -9.86
N TYR A 92 -2.93 -17.16 -8.67
CA TYR A 92 -2.80 -15.82 -8.13
C TYR A 92 -1.64 -15.07 -8.79
N THR A 93 -1.93 -13.95 -9.46
CA THR A 93 -0.91 -12.99 -9.90
C THR A 93 -1.13 -11.65 -9.17
N PRO A 94 -0.09 -11.07 -8.54
CA PRO A 94 -0.23 -9.80 -7.82
C PRO A 94 -0.77 -8.67 -8.71
N GLU A 95 -0.40 -8.65 -9.99
CA GLU A 95 -0.93 -7.70 -10.97
C GLU A 95 -2.44 -7.86 -11.22
N LYS A 96 -2.96 -9.10 -11.26
CA LYS A 96 -4.41 -9.34 -11.41
C LYS A 96 -5.16 -8.94 -10.15
N ALA A 97 -4.58 -9.20 -8.97
CA ALA A 97 -5.15 -8.76 -7.69
C ALA A 97 -5.30 -7.23 -7.65
N LEU A 98 -4.25 -6.53 -8.06
CA LEU A 98 -4.23 -5.08 -8.14
C LEU A 98 -5.23 -4.53 -9.15
N ASN A 99 -5.28 -5.08 -10.36
CA ASN A 99 -6.26 -4.68 -11.37
C ASN A 99 -7.70 -4.90 -10.88
N ASN A 100 -7.98 -6.04 -10.26
CA ASN A 100 -9.31 -6.34 -9.73
C ASN A 100 -9.72 -5.35 -8.63
N MET A 101 -8.81 -5.07 -7.70
CA MET A 101 -9.08 -4.10 -6.62
C MET A 101 -9.23 -2.68 -7.16
N TYR A 102 -8.38 -2.28 -8.10
CA TYR A 102 -8.49 -0.97 -8.77
C TYR A 102 -9.84 -0.81 -9.45
N ASN A 103 -10.28 -1.79 -10.24
CA ASN A 103 -11.56 -1.74 -10.93
C ASN A 103 -12.73 -1.69 -9.93
N TYR A 104 -12.68 -2.53 -8.90
CA TYR A 104 -13.69 -2.53 -7.83
C TYR A 104 -13.80 -1.17 -7.13
N LEU A 105 -12.65 -0.56 -6.77
CA LEU A 105 -12.63 0.77 -6.16
C LEU A 105 -13.01 1.87 -7.13
N HIS A 106 -12.65 1.76 -8.41
CA HIS A 106 -13.07 2.71 -9.43
C HIS A 106 -14.59 2.74 -9.61
N ASP A 107 -15.23 1.56 -9.59
CA ASP A 107 -16.68 1.43 -9.70
C ASP A 107 -17.40 1.93 -8.44
N LEU A 108 -16.81 1.73 -7.25
CA LEU A 108 -17.38 2.19 -5.97
C LEU A 108 -17.14 3.67 -5.65
N ASN A 109 -15.95 4.20 -5.93
CA ASN A 109 -15.54 5.54 -5.53
C ASN A 109 -16.12 6.66 -6.43
N GLN A 110 -17.09 6.35 -7.29
CA GLN A 110 -18.02 7.37 -7.79
C GLN A 110 -18.81 8.04 -6.65
N TYR A 111 -18.79 7.47 -5.44
CA TYR A 111 -19.57 7.92 -4.28
C TYR A 111 -18.75 8.31 -3.03
N THR A 112 -17.43 8.06 -2.99
CA THR A 112 -16.58 8.23 -1.78
C THR A 112 -15.16 8.70 -2.11
N SER A 113 -14.49 9.35 -1.15
CA SER A 113 -13.12 9.90 -1.31
C SER A 113 -12.06 8.87 -0.91
N PRO A 114 -11.21 8.39 -1.86
CA PRO A 114 -10.12 7.43 -1.57
C PRO A 114 -9.19 7.90 -0.44
N ALA A 115 -8.89 9.20 -0.43
CA ALA A 115 -8.01 9.79 0.58
C ALA A 115 -8.62 9.71 1.98
N GLY A 116 -9.95 9.88 2.10
CA GLY A 116 -10.64 9.76 3.40
C GLY A 116 -10.51 8.35 3.99
N HIS A 117 -10.82 7.33 3.18
CA HIS A 117 -10.78 5.94 3.63
C HIS A 117 -9.39 5.47 4.08
N MET A 118 -8.34 5.88 3.35
CA MET A 118 -6.97 5.53 3.71
C MET A 118 -6.57 6.15 5.06
N LEU A 119 -6.88 7.43 5.27
CA LEU A 119 -6.49 8.15 6.48
C LEU A 119 -7.21 7.68 7.74
N GLU A 120 -8.34 6.98 7.61
CA GLU A 120 -9.03 6.33 8.74
C GLU A 120 -8.34 5.05 9.23
N LYS A 121 -7.36 4.51 8.47
CA LYS A 121 -6.69 3.25 8.85
C LYS A 121 -5.57 3.50 9.85
N LEU A 122 -5.73 2.93 11.04
CA LEU A 122 -4.72 2.99 12.11
C LEU A 122 -3.35 2.42 11.69
N LEU A 123 -3.33 1.35 10.88
CA LEU A 123 -2.10 0.67 10.44
C LEU A 123 -1.76 0.95 8.96
N LEU A 124 -2.11 2.14 8.46
CA LEU A 124 -1.96 2.52 7.04
C LEU A 124 -0.56 2.22 6.49
N SER A 125 0.49 2.62 7.21
CA SER A 125 1.87 2.40 6.78
C SER A 125 2.21 0.92 6.65
N ARG A 126 1.74 0.08 7.57
CA ARG A 126 1.93 -1.38 7.53
C ARG A 126 1.23 -1.99 6.32
N TYR A 127 -0.01 -1.60 6.07
CA TYR A 127 -0.77 -2.08 4.91
C TYR A 127 -0.12 -1.68 3.58
N LEU A 128 0.38 -0.45 3.46
CA LEU A 128 1.06 0.00 2.25
C LEU A 128 2.40 -0.73 2.02
N LYS A 129 3.21 -0.91 3.06
CA LYS A 129 4.45 -1.70 2.99
C LYS A 129 4.17 -3.14 2.55
N GLN A 130 3.19 -3.76 3.19
CA GLN A 130 2.75 -5.11 2.89
C GLN A 130 2.25 -5.23 1.44
N GLY A 131 1.46 -4.26 0.96
CA GLY A 131 1.03 -4.20 -0.42
C GLY A 131 2.21 -4.17 -1.40
N LEU A 132 3.24 -3.36 -1.14
CA LEU A 132 4.44 -3.31 -1.98
C LEU A 132 5.18 -4.65 -2.00
N ASP A 133 5.23 -5.34 -0.86
CA ASP A 133 5.88 -6.65 -0.74
C ASP A 133 5.11 -7.75 -1.47
N VAL A 134 3.77 -7.75 -1.38
CA VAL A 134 2.88 -8.68 -2.14
C VAL A 134 3.03 -8.47 -3.63
N LEU A 135 3.14 -7.21 -4.08
CA LEU A 135 3.35 -6.87 -5.49
C LEU A 135 4.80 -7.08 -5.96
N ARG A 136 5.72 -7.44 -5.06
CA ARG A 136 7.16 -7.60 -5.32
C ARG A 136 7.81 -6.33 -5.91
N ILE A 137 7.25 -5.14 -5.63
CA ILE A 137 7.69 -3.89 -6.26
C ILE A 137 9.03 -3.41 -5.71
N LYS A 138 9.26 -3.51 -4.39
CA LYS A 138 10.55 -3.15 -3.77
C LYS A 138 11.75 -3.96 -4.29
N ARG A 139 11.52 -5.16 -4.84
CA ARG A 139 12.61 -6.03 -5.32
C ARG A 139 12.91 -5.94 -6.80
N ILE A 140 12.05 -5.32 -7.60
CA ILE A 140 12.36 -5.21 -9.03
C ILE A 140 13.54 -4.25 -9.25
N GLU A 141 13.78 -3.28 -8.37
CA GLU A 141 14.98 -2.43 -8.44
C GLU A 141 16.27 -3.16 -8.01
N GLU A 142 16.20 -4.04 -7.00
CA GLU A 142 17.36 -4.84 -6.54
C GLU A 142 17.79 -5.92 -7.56
N PHE A 143 16.85 -6.46 -8.34
CA PHE A 143 17.13 -7.45 -9.38
C PHE A 143 17.35 -6.86 -10.79
N SER A 144 16.93 -5.61 -11.05
CA SER A 144 17.21 -4.93 -12.34
C SER A 144 18.60 -4.29 -12.40
N SER A 145 19.38 -4.42 -11.33
CA SER A 145 20.76 -3.91 -11.21
C SER A 145 21.83 -5.00 -11.35
N LYS A 146 21.50 -6.16 -11.93
CA LYS A 146 22.44 -7.25 -12.25
C LYS A 146 22.49 -7.53 -13.75
#